data_AF-A0A8J8B6S0-F1
#
_entry.id   AF-A0A8J8B6S0-F1
#
_cell.length_a   1.000
_cell.length_b   1.000
_cell.length_c   1.000
_cell.angle_alpha   90.00
_cell.angle_beta   90.00
_cell.angle_gamma   90.00
#
_symmetry.space_group_name_H-M   'P 1'
#
loop_
_entity.id
_entity.type
_entity.pdbx_description
1 polymer ?
#
loop_
_entity_poly.entity_id
_entity_poly.type
_entity_poly.pdbx_seq_one_letter_code
_entity_poly.pdbx_strand_id
1 'polypeptide(L)'
;MTFSLILWHELADEINHLPEKTRRIIKTALMRLEEDPFPGNHGDKEKLILRGGVVIYRLHISRRYTVFYEIDKEEKLVIIHEILPIEQAHKRYGY
;
A
#
# COMPACT_ATOMS: atom_id res chain seq x y z
N MET A 1 -10.17 15.57 1.71
CA MET A 1 -11.11 14.50 2.10
C MET A 1 -10.26 13.37 2.65
N THR A 2 -10.69 12.72 3.72
CA THR A 2 -9.87 11.71 4.42
C THR A 2 -10.49 10.33 4.26
N PHE A 3 -9.67 9.34 3.94
CA PHE A 3 -10.00 7.93 3.87
C PHE A 3 -9.63 7.22 5.18
N SER A 4 -10.39 6.20 5.57
CA SER A 4 -10.01 5.35 6.70
C SER A 4 -9.13 4.19 6.22
N LEU A 5 -8.03 3.93 6.92
CA LEU A 5 -7.16 2.80 6.64
C LEU A 5 -7.65 1.52 7.32
N ILE A 6 -7.81 0.47 6.53
CA ILE A 6 -8.09 -0.88 7.00
C ILE A 6 -6.86 -1.75 6.79
N LEU A 7 -6.38 -2.37 7.87
CA LEU A 7 -5.24 -3.28 7.87
C LEU A 7 -5.66 -4.57 8.58
N TRP A 8 -5.28 -5.71 8.00
CA TRP A 8 -5.43 -7.00 8.66
C TRP A 8 -4.53 -7.07 9.91
N HIS A 9 -5.00 -7.75 10.95
CA HIS A 9 -4.27 -7.86 12.21
C HIS A 9 -2.86 -8.44 12.01
N GLU A 10 -2.74 -9.49 11.21
CA GLU A 10 -1.46 -10.15 10.88
C GLU A 10 -0.47 -9.17 10.22
N LEU A 11 -0.96 -8.34 9.30
CA LEU A 11 -0.13 -7.33 8.65
C LEU A 11 0.32 -6.24 9.63
N ALA A 12 -0.54 -5.84 10.56
CA ALA A 12 -0.18 -4.90 11.60
C ALA A 12 0.93 -5.46 12.52
N ASP A 13 0.84 -6.75 12.85
CA ASP A 13 1.85 -7.45 13.64
C ASP A 13 3.18 -7.56 12.90
N GLU A 14 3.17 -7.91 11.61
CA GLU A 14 4.38 -7.92 10.77
C GLU A 14 5.08 -6.56 10.79
N ILE A 15 4.33 -5.47 10.57
CA ILE A 15 4.87 -4.10 10.62
C ILE A 15 5.46 -3.79 12.00
N ASN A 16 4.83 -4.26 13.08
CA ASN A 16 5.27 -3.98 14.44
C ASN A 16 6.58 -4.70 14.80
N HIS A 17 6.86 -5.86 14.19
CA HIS A 17 8.11 -6.61 14.35
C HIS A 17 9.29 -6.04 13.53
N LEU A 18 9.03 -5.12 12.59
CA LEU A 18 10.10 -4.48 11.83
C LEU A 18 10.96 -3.54 12.69
N PRO A 19 12.23 -3.30 12.32
CA PRO A 19 13.07 -2.30 12.97
C PRO A 19 12.38 -0.94 13.03
N GLU A 20 12.56 -0.22 14.13
CA GLU A 20 11.83 1.02 14.42
C GLU A 20 11.84 2.02 13.24
N LYS A 21 13.02 2.22 12.63
CA LYS A 21 13.18 3.10 11.46
C LYS A 21 12.30 2.66 10.30
N THR A 22 12.30 1.37 9.96
CA THR A 22 11.49 0.80 8.88
C THR A 22 10.01 0.92 9.19
N ARG A 23 9.61 0.53 10.40
CA ARG A 23 8.22 0.64 10.87
C ARG A 23 7.70 2.07 10.78
N ARG A 24 8.50 3.06 11.20
CA ARG A 24 8.15 4.49 11.12
C ARG A 24 7.94 4.92 9.67
N ILE A 25 8.87 4.56 8.77
CA ILE A 25 8.77 4.90 7.34
C ILE A 25 7.48 4.32 6.74
N ILE A 26 7.17 3.05 7.01
CA ILE A 26 5.96 2.38 6.51
C ILE A 26 4.71 3.07 7.07
N LYS A 27 4.61 3.27 8.39
CA LYS A 27 3.44 3.94 8.99
C LYS A 27 3.24 5.36 8.44
N THR A 28 4.32 6.13 8.27
CA THR A 28 4.23 7.46 7.65
C THR A 28 3.74 7.40 6.21
N ALA A 29 4.17 6.41 5.43
CA ALA A 29 3.68 6.22 4.06
C ALA A 29 2.20 5.83 4.04
N LEU A 30 1.77 4.94 4.93
CA LEU A 30 0.36 4.53 5.04
C LEU A 30 -0.53 5.72 5.42
N MET A 31 -0.15 6.52 6.43
CA MET A 31 -0.94 7.71 6.82
C MET A 31 -1.15 8.70 5.67
N ARG A 32 -0.24 8.78 4.69
CA ARG A 32 -0.43 9.62 3.50
C ARG A 32 -1.55 9.14 2.58
N LEU A 33 -1.84 7.83 2.59
CA LEU A 33 -2.96 7.28 1.82
C LEU A 33 -4.32 7.73 2.38
N GLU A 34 -4.39 8.14 3.64
CA GLU A 34 -5.62 8.73 4.18
C GLU A 34 -5.98 10.03 3.45
N GLU A 35 -5.00 10.81 3.02
CA GLU A 35 -5.22 12.10 2.35
C GLU A 35 -5.22 11.99 0.82
N ASP A 36 -4.29 11.19 0.26
CA ASP A 36 -4.12 11.01 -1.18
C ASP A 36 -3.80 9.55 -1.54
N PRO A 37 -4.83 8.68 -1.64
CA PRO A 37 -4.62 7.29 -2.01
C PRO A 37 -4.50 7.06 -3.53
N PHE A 38 -4.74 8.08 -4.36
CA PHE A 38 -4.83 7.88 -5.81
C PHE A 38 -3.46 8.02 -6.50
N PRO A 39 -3.25 7.31 -7.64
CA PRO A 39 -2.06 7.53 -8.46
C PRO A 39 -2.02 8.97 -8.98
N GLY A 40 -0.83 9.58 -8.96
CA GLY A 40 -0.67 11.01 -9.22
C GLY A 40 0.78 11.45 -9.41
N ASN A 41 1.01 12.77 -9.32
CA ASN A 41 2.21 13.47 -9.82
C ASN A 41 3.56 13.00 -9.26
N HIS A 42 3.60 12.26 -8.16
CA HIS A 42 4.86 11.82 -7.54
C HIS A 42 5.41 10.51 -8.11
N GLY A 43 4.61 9.77 -8.90
CA GLY A 43 5.02 8.49 -9.51
C GLY A 43 5.30 7.36 -8.50
N ASP A 44 4.98 7.57 -7.23
CA ASP A 44 5.10 6.58 -6.15
C ASP A 44 3.91 5.62 -6.12
N LYS A 45 2.75 6.05 -6.64
CA LYS A 45 1.50 5.31 -6.68
C LYS A 45 1.12 4.95 -8.11
N GLU A 46 0.76 3.70 -8.34
CA GLU A 46 0.34 3.21 -9.64
C GLU A 46 -0.92 2.36 -9.55
N LYS A 47 -1.77 2.45 -10.58
CA LYS A 47 -2.94 1.60 -10.73
C LYS A 47 -2.55 0.36 -11.54
N LEU A 48 -2.84 -0.82 -11.01
CA LEU A 48 -2.66 -2.10 -11.68
C LEU A 48 -4.03 -2.69 -12.00
N ILE A 49 -4.17 -3.24 -13.21
CA ILE A 49 -5.35 -3.99 -13.62
C ILE A 49 -4.93 -5.45 -13.73
N LEU A 50 -5.39 -6.27 -12.78
CA LEU A 50 -5.11 -7.69 -12.76
C LEU A 50 -5.99 -8.44 -13.76
N ARG A 51 -5.65 -9.72 -13.99
CA ARG A 51 -6.48 -10.63 -14.78
C ARG A 51 -7.87 -10.71 -14.16
N GLY A 52 -8.91 -10.62 -14.99
CA GLY A 52 -10.30 -10.58 -14.54
C GLY A 52 -10.84 -9.18 -14.25
N GLY A 53 -10.06 -8.12 -14.51
CA GLY A 53 -10.54 -6.73 -14.40
C GLY A 53 -10.48 -6.15 -12.98
N VAL A 54 -9.90 -6.89 -12.03
CA VAL A 54 -9.69 -6.42 -10.65
C VAL A 54 -8.68 -5.27 -10.68
N VAL A 55 -9.05 -4.16 -10.03
CA VAL A 55 -8.23 -2.97 -9.91
C VAL A 55 -7.57 -2.96 -8.54
N ILE A 56 -6.24 -3.02 -8.52
CA ILE A 56 -5.46 -2.79 -7.30
C ILE A 56 -4.54 -1.59 -7.51
N TYR A 57 -4.06 -1.02 -6.42
CA TYR A 57 -3.09 0.05 -6.41
C TYR A 57 -1.81 -0.42 -5.75
N ARG A 58 -0.67 0.09 -6.21
CA ARG A 58 0.62 -0.09 -5.55
C ARG A 58 1.19 1.24 -5.10
N LEU A 59 1.84 1.26 -3.94
CA LEU A 59 2.65 2.38 -3.44
C LEU A 59 4.08 1.92 -3.22
N HIS A 60 5.04 2.58 -3.84
CA HIS A 60 6.47 2.37 -3.62
C HIS A 60 6.97 3.22 -2.44
N ILE A 61 7.51 2.55 -1.42
CA ILE A 61 8.10 3.18 -0.24
C ILE A 61 9.63 3.04 -0.30
N SER A 62 10.29 4.17 -0.56
CA SER A 62 11.76 4.28 -0.57
C SER A 62 12.47 3.23 -1.45
N ARG A 63 11.81 2.74 -2.51
CA ARG A 63 12.30 1.66 -3.40
C ARG A 63 12.68 0.37 -2.68
N ARG A 64 12.19 0.17 -1.45
CA ARG A 64 12.47 -1.02 -0.62
C ARG A 64 11.23 -1.83 -0.35
N TYR A 65 10.11 -1.15 -0.11
CA TYR A 65 8.83 -1.79 0.14
C TYR A 65 7.82 -1.33 -0.90
N THR A 66 6.86 -2.21 -1.17
CA THR A 66 5.70 -1.96 -2.01
C THR A 66 4.47 -2.35 -1.21
N VAL A 67 3.52 -1.43 -1.12
CA VAL A 67 2.21 -1.67 -0.51
C VAL A 67 1.21 -1.93 -1.63
N PHE A 68 0.42 -2.98 -1.50
CA PHE A 68 -0.72 -3.25 -2.38
C PHE A 68 -2.02 -2.99 -1.64
N TYR A 69 -2.90 -2.19 -2.25
CA TYR A 69 -4.13 -1.74 -1.62
C TYR A 69 -5.27 -1.52 -2.62
N GLU A 70 -6.48 -1.52 -2.10
CA GLU A 70 -7.70 -1.14 -2.82
C GLU A 70 -8.29 0.14 -2.24
N ILE A 71 -9.06 0.85 -3.07
CA ILE A 71 -9.73 2.10 -2.67
C ILE A 71 -11.22 1.91 -2.87
N ASP A 72 -11.96 1.89 -1.76
CA ASP A 72 -13.41 2.02 -1.78
C ASP A 72 -13.76 3.50 -1.74
N LYS A 73 -14.32 4.00 -2.84
CA LYS A 73 -14.70 5.42 -2.96
C LYS A 73 -16.03 5.74 -2.30
N GLU A 74 -16.92 4.74 -2.19
CA GLU A 74 -18.25 4.92 -1.61
C GLU A 74 -18.12 5.01 -0.09
N GLU A 75 -17.41 4.04 0.49
CA GLU A 75 -17.16 3.96 1.94
C GLU A 75 -15.94 4.77 2.40
N LYS A 76 -15.18 5.35 1.47
CA LYS A 76 -13.93 6.08 1.73
C LYS A 76 -12.92 5.25 2.53
N LEU A 77 -12.71 4.02 2.09
CA LEU A 77 -11.77 3.10 2.71
C LEU A 77 -10.55 2.90 1.82
N VAL A 78 -9.39 2.76 2.46
CA VAL A 78 -8.17 2.27 1.86
C VAL A 78 -7.85 0.95 2.53
N ILE A 79 -8.00 -0.15 1.78
CA ILE A 79 -7.84 -1.51 2.29
C ILE A 79 -6.45 -1.98 1.91
N ILE A 80 -5.58 -2.15 2.90
CA ILE A 80 -4.22 -2.63 2.69
C ILE A 80 -4.24 -4.16 2.65
N HIS A 81 -3.86 -4.73 1.51
CA HIS A 81 -3.77 -6.18 1.35
C HIS A 81 -2.42 -6.71 1.78
N GLU A 82 -1.33 -6.08 1.30
CA GLU A 82 0.02 -6.60 1.52
C GLU A 82 1.06 -5.48 1.57
N ILE A 83 2.13 -5.71 2.33
CA ILE A 83 3.33 -4.87 2.35
C ILE A 83 4.55 -5.78 2.17
N LEU A 84 5.17 -5.70 1.01
CA LEU A 84 6.24 -6.62 0.64
C LEU A 84 7.53 -5.85 0.33
N PRO A 85 8.71 -6.43 0.60
CA PRO A 85 9.94 -5.95 -0.02
C PRO A 85 9.82 -5.93 -1.55
N ILE A 86 10.45 -4.97 -2.21
CA ILE A 86 10.34 -4.75 -3.66
C ILE A 86 10.65 -6.01 -4.49
N GLU A 87 11.65 -6.78 -4.06
CA GLU A 87 12.05 -8.05 -4.68
C GLU A 87 10.92 -9.10 -4.64
N GLN A 88 10.19 -9.17 -3.53
CA GLN A 88 9.06 -10.08 -3.39
C GLN A 88 7.84 -9.56 -4.17
N ALA A 89 7.61 -8.25 -4.16
CA ALA A 89 6.55 -7.62 -4.92
C ALA A 89 6.69 -7.87 -6.42
N HIS A 90 7.89 -7.73 -6.99
CA HIS A 90 8.16 -8.02 -8.40
C HIS A 90 7.92 -9.50 -8.74
N LYS A 91 8.30 -10.43 -7.86
CA LYS A 91 8.02 -11.86 -8.07
C LYS A 91 6.53 -12.19 -8.06
N ARG A 92 5.77 -11.58 -7.14
CA ARG A 92 4.37 -11.91 -6.89
C ARG A 92 3.42 -11.24 -7.90
N TYR A 93 3.68 -9.97 -8.20
CA TYR A 93 2.81 -9.14 -9.02
C TYR A 93 3.36 -8.85 -10.41
N GLY A 94 4.59 -9.29 -10.72
CA GLY A 94 5.14 -9.35 -12.06
C GLY A 94 5.15 -8.01 -12.80
N TYR A 95 6.26 -7.27 -12.70
CA TYR A 95 6.64 -6.26 -13.68
C TYR A 95 8.16 -6.22 -13.83
#